data_AF-A0A943J9Z5-F1
#
_entry.id   AF-A0A943J9Z5-F1
#
_cell.length_a   1.000
_cell.length_b   1.000
_cell.length_c   1.000
_cell.angle_alpha   90.00
_cell.angle_beta   90.00
_cell.angle_gamma   90.00
#
_symmetry.space_group_name_H-M   'P 1'
#
loop_
_entity.id
_entity.type
_entity.pdbx_description
1 polymer ?
#
loop_
_entity_poly.entity_id
_entity_poly.type
_entity_poly.pdbx_seq_one_letter_code
_entity_poly.pdbx_strand_id
1 'polypeptide(L)'
;MKQKRYLFYIAIVFGMAGLCTSCSSDDPIDDTGGGTNNSGGTSSNVKQLDYGELLAFPYAEGHGRNTTGGRGGKVYHVTSLEDDANGNISGSLRWAMKQDGAKTIVFDVSGTIHLKAELKTQKDNLTIAGQTSPGGICIAGYPFTINSSNIIIRFIRFRPGNPNVDGDGLGGCDKQNIMIDHCSVSWGSDECISVYGMQNSTVQWCIAAQALRVTDVKIAAAGNKFAAHGYGGNWGGNYASYHHNLIAHCESRVPRLGPRYTTLALNNNDGERVDMRNNVYYNWGGEGCYGGEAQHVNIVNNYYKPGPGTDETGKADRAYRIAKPDVYPENYSGEAYKKWFQTWGKFYINGNKVVGNTDVSNDNWTKGVFAQMDNKNCGTGLWEKHTKIKSNSLVVEAGKVTTHTADLAYERVTSYVGASNYRDKIDELIISDVKNRAASSTGDASKWNTLSGYSQNKKGYINDPKDVCTALGVSDPYDVLKSVANADVKDTDGDGIPDYWEEEYGLNPKKSADGKETTIDKNGKYTNLEMYLNSLVHEIMVNGAAGGSVVE
;
A
#
# COMPACT_ATOMS: atom_id res chain seq x y z
N MET A 1 -32.58 4.10 9.32
CA MET A 1 -32.76 2.66 9.56
C MET A 1 -31.69 2.21 10.55
N LYS A 2 -32.07 1.89 11.80
CA LYS A 2 -31.15 1.51 12.87
C LYS A 2 -30.86 0.00 12.77
N GLN A 3 -29.65 -0.38 12.38
CA GLN A 3 -29.19 -1.77 12.41
C GLN A 3 -28.78 -2.15 13.84
N LYS A 4 -29.47 -3.14 14.41
CA LYS A 4 -29.17 -3.73 15.71
C LYS A 4 -27.96 -4.67 15.58
N ARG A 5 -26.91 -4.42 16.37
CA ARG A 5 -25.84 -5.38 16.65
C ARG A 5 -26.37 -6.38 17.68
N TYR A 6 -26.30 -7.68 17.38
CA TYR A 6 -26.55 -8.73 18.37
C TYR A 6 -25.24 -9.04 19.10
N LEU A 7 -25.18 -8.72 20.40
CA LEU A 7 -24.22 -9.33 21.33
C LEU A 7 -24.87 -10.58 21.91
N PHE A 8 -24.25 -11.74 21.75
CA PHE A 8 -24.59 -12.94 22.51
C PHE A 8 -23.76 -12.96 23.80
N TYR A 9 -24.43 -12.80 24.94
CA TYR A 9 -23.91 -13.17 26.26
C TYR A 9 -24.46 -14.55 26.61
N ILE A 10 -23.59 -15.53 26.79
CA ILE A 10 -23.94 -16.79 27.45
C ILE A 10 -23.32 -16.77 28.84
N ALA A 11 -24.19 -16.72 29.85
CA ALA A 11 -23.84 -16.90 31.24
C ALA A 11 -23.71 -18.40 31.54
N ILE A 12 -22.58 -18.82 32.12
CA ILE A 12 -22.43 -20.13 32.74
C ILE A 12 -22.09 -19.91 34.21
N VAL A 13 -22.98 -20.37 35.08
CA VAL A 13 -22.80 -20.49 36.53
C VAL A 13 -22.50 -21.96 36.81
N PHE A 14 -21.38 -22.29 37.45
CA PHE A 14 -21.28 -23.46 38.32
C PHE A 14 -20.17 -23.32 39.39
N GLY A 15 -20.62 -23.34 40.65
CA GLY A 15 -20.10 -24.14 41.79
C GLY A 15 -18.62 -24.13 42.17
N MET A 16 -18.32 -23.56 43.34
CA MET A 16 -17.05 -23.63 44.09
C MET A 16 -16.73 -25.01 44.70
N ALA A 17 -15.41 -25.19 44.93
CA ALA A 17 -14.67 -25.92 45.99
C ALA A 17 -13.77 -27.03 45.43
N GLY A 18 -12.47 -27.16 45.70
CA GLY A 18 -11.52 -26.45 46.56
C GLY A 18 -10.25 -27.33 46.72
N LEU A 19 -9.18 -26.72 47.25
CA LEU A 19 -7.93 -27.30 47.81
C LEU A 19 -6.66 -27.36 46.92
N CYS A 20 -5.55 -27.08 47.61
CA CYS A 20 -4.27 -26.56 47.17
C CYS A 20 -3.15 -27.62 47.05
N THR A 21 -1.95 -27.13 46.68
CA THR A 21 -0.57 -27.70 46.78
C THR A 21 -0.18 -28.69 45.66
N SER A 22 1.02 -28.71 45.07
CA SER A 22 2.29 -27.98 45.21
C SER A 22 3.16 -28.20 43.95
N CYS A 23 4.23 -27.40 43.82
CA CYS A 23 5.26 -27.38 42.77
C CYS A 23 5.93 -28.72 42.40
N SER A 24 6.34 -28.88 41.15
CA SER A 24 7.77 -29.08 40.79
C SER A 24 8.04 -28.72 39.32
N SER A 25 9.27 -28.26 39.10
CA SER A 25 9.92 -27.93 37.84
C SER A 25 10.30 -29.18 37.04
N ASP A 26 10.47 -29.05 35.73
CA ASP A 26 11.71 -29.29 34.97
C ASP A 26 11.42 -29.36 33.45
N ASP A 27 12.04 -28.47 32.67
CA ASP A 27 12.19 -28.55 31.20
C ASP A 27 13.29 -29.58 30.82
N PRO A 28 13.59 -29.82 29.53
CA PRO A 28 12.85 -30.64 28.57
C PRO A 28 13.72 -31.82 28.08
N ILE A 29 13.10 -32.87 27.52
CA ILE A 29 13.84 -33.93 26.81
C ILE A 29 13.48 -33.89 25.33
N ASP A 30 14.54 -33.66 24.55
CA ASP A 30 14.69 -33.87 23.12
C ASP A 30 14.54 -35.37 22.81
N ASP A 31 13.60 -35.75 21.94
CA ASP A 31 13.54 -37.13 21.42
C ASP A 31 13.46 -37.14 19.89
N THR A 32 14.59 -37.55 19.34
CA THR A 32 14.81 -37.87 17.93
C THR A 32 14.24 -39.25 17.59
N GLY A 33 13.23 -39.28 16.73
CA GLY A 33 13.07 -40.30 15.68
C GLY A 33 12.77 -41.75 16.07
N GLY A 34 11.58 -42.23 15.71
CA GLY A 34 11.31 -43.67 15.63
C GLY A 34 9.83 -43.98 15.46
N GLY A 35 9.36 -44.05 14.21
CA GLY A 35 7.97 -44.34 13.89
C GLY A 35 7.51 -45.72 14.36
N THR A 36 6.29 -45.78 14.90
CA THR A 36 5.38 -46.92 14.72
C THR A 36 3.95 -46.40 14.58
N ASN A 37 3.26 -46.94 13.57
CA ASN A 37 1.86 -46.67 13.27
C ASN A 37 0.98 -47.02 14.47
N ASN A 38 0.25 -46.02 14.96
CA ASN A 38 -0.95 -46.25 15.75
C ASN A 38 -2.11 -45.50 15.08
N SER A 39 -2.90 -46.24 14.31
CA SER A 39 -4.21 -45.85 13.80
C SER A 39 -5.22 -45.88 14.95
N GLY A 40 -5.24 -44.79 15.73
CA GLY A 40 -6.28 -44.47 16.70
C GLY A 40 -7.07 -43.27 16.19
N GLY A 41 -8.15 -43.52 15.46
CA GLY A 41 -9.03 -42.50 14.93
C GLY A 41 -9.72 -41.70 16.04
N THR A 42 -9.44 -40.42 16.08
CA THR A 42 -10.49 -39.40 16.23
C THR A 42 -10.43 -38.59 14.94
N SER A 43 -11.39 -38.80 14.04
CA SER A 43 -11.56 -37.90 12.91
C SER A 43 -12.08 -36.57 13.47
N SER A 44 -11.18 -35.68 13.88
CA SER A 44 -11.52 -34.26 13.77
C SER A 44 -11.62 -34.00 12.28
N ASN A 45 -12.85 -33.83 11.79
CA ASN A 45 -13.06 -33.48 10.39
C ASN A 45 -12.52 -32.06 10.21
N VAL A 46 -11.24 -31.92 9.86
CA VAL A 46 -10.63 -30.64 9.54
C VAL A 46 -11.51 -29.94 8.51
N LYS A 47 -12.00 -28.75 8.86
CA LYS A 47 -12.92 -27.99 8.02
C LYS A 47 -12.13 -27.39 6.86
N GLN A 48 -12.44 -27.84 5.65
CA GLN A 48 -11.74 -27.38 4.46
C GLN A 48 -12.36 -26.11 3.87
N LEU A 49 -11.49 -25.21 3.39
CA LEU A 49 -11.83 -24.03 2.62
C LEU A 49 -11.20 -24.14 1.22
N ASP A 50 -11.81 -23.52 0.22
CA ASP A 50 -11.32 -23.53 -1.15
C ASP A 50 -11.05 -22.10 -1.62
N TYR A 51 -9.76 -21.75 -1.70
CA TYR A 51 -9.30 -20.47 -2.21
C TYR A 51 -8.68 -20.57 -3.62
N GLY A 52 -8.80 -21.72 -4.29
CA GLY A 52 -8.44 -21.88 -5.70
C GLY A 52 -6.94 -21.91 -6.02
N GLU A 53 -6.48 -20.97 -6.86
CA GLU A 53 -5.09 -20.89 -7.33
C GLU A 53 -4.14 -20.41 -6.22
N LEU A 54 -2.93 -20.95 -6.18
CA LEU A 54 -1.89 -20.48 -5.26
C LEU A 54 -1.29 -19.18 -5.80
N LEU A 55 -1.51 -18.10 -5.06
CA LEU A 55 -1.02 -16.75 -5.32
C LEU A 55 -0.36 -16.22 -4.03
N ALA A 56 0.02 -14.94 -3.99
CA ALA A 56 0.48 -14.28 -2.77
C ALA A 56 -0.59 -14.35 -1.67
N PHE A 57 -1.84 -14.21 -2.09
CA PHE A 57 -3.07 -14.52 -1.36
C PHE A 57 -4.20 -14.65 -2.40
N PRO A 58 -5.37 -15.21 -2.07
CA PRO A 58 -6.40 -15.60 -3.05
C PRO A 58 -6.92 -14.48 -3.96
N TYR A 59 -6.73 -13.22 -3.55
CA TYR A 59 -7.18 -12.01 -4.26
C TYR A 59 -6.00 -11.09 -4.64
N ALA A 60 -4.80 -11.66 -4.73
CA ALA A 60 -3.64 -10.96 -5.25
C ALA A 60 -3.74 -10.90 -6.77
N GLU A 61 -3.68 -9.70 -7.32
CA GLU A 61 -3.83 -9.46 -8.76
C GLU A 61 -2.61 -8.72 -9.31
N GLY A 62 -2.53 -8.64 -10.64
CA GLY A 62 -1.44 -7.97 -11.33
C GLY A 62 -0.13 -8.74 -11.30
N HIS A 63 0.95 -8.07 -11.68
CA HIS A 63 2.24 -8.71 -11.90
C HIS A 63 2.96 -9.16 -10.61
N GLY A 64 2.60 -8.62 -9.45
CA GLY A 64 3.08 -9.06 -8.14
C GLY A 64 2.33 -10.26 -7.55
N ARG A 65 1.27 -10.76 -8.20
CA ARG A 65 0.35 -11.76 -7.63
C ARG A 65 0.98 -13.09 -7.24
N ASN A 66 2.16 -13.42 -7.76
CA ASN A 66 2.86 -14.68 -7.48
C ASN A 66 3.94 -14.55 -6.38
N THR A 67 4.08 -13.37 -5.76
CA THR A 67 4.99 -13.16 -4.64
C THR A 67 4.66 -14.13 -3.51
N THR A 68 5.64 -14.84 -2.95
CA THR A 68 5.37 -15.84 -1.89
C THR A 68 5.57 -15.30 -0.48
N GLY A 69 6.30 -14.19 -0.35
CA GLY A 69 6.58 -13.57 0.95
C GLY A 69 7.23 -14.55 1.92
N GLY A 70 6.69 -14.60 3.13
CA GLY A 70 7.14 -15.46 4.24
C GLY A 70 6.53 -16.86 4.30
N ARG A 71 5.80 -17.32 3.27
CA ARG A 71 5.08 -18.62 3.28
C ARG A 71 5.96 -19.79 3.77
N GLY A 72 5.42 -20.58 4.71
CA GLY A 72 6.11 -21.73 5.32
C GLY A 72 7.28 -21.36 6.26
N GLY A 73 7.59 -20.07 6.38
CA GLY A 73 8.63 -19.51 7.22
C GLY A 73 8.29 -19.52 8.71
N LYS A 74 9.13 -18.86 9.51
CA LYS A 74 8.89 -18.69 10.95
C LYS A 74 7.91 -17.54 11.20
N VAL A 75 7.07 -17.68 12.21
CA VAL A 75 6.15 -16.62 12.64
C VAL A 75 6.79 -15.81 13.76
N TYR A 76 6.64 -14.49 13.69
CA TYR A 76 7.08 -13.57 14.73
C TYR A 76 5.93 -12.65 15.13
N HIS A 77 5.61 -12.66 16.42
CA HIS A 77 4.58 -11.83 17.00
C HIS A 77 5.14 -10.48 17.42
N VAL A 78 4.48 -9.40 16.99
CA VAL A 78 4.67 -8.07 17.53
C VAL A 78 3.72 -7.89 18.70
N THR A 79 4.28 -7.84 19.90
CA THR A 79 3.57 -7.76 21.18
C THR A 79 3.75 -6.39 21.85
N SER A 80 4.54 -5.51 21.26
CA SER A 80 4.83 -4.17 21.78
C SER A 80 4.80 -3.11 20.69
N LEU A 81 4.30 -1.93 21.05
CA LEU A 81 4.35 -0.73 20.18
C LEU A 81 5.68 0.04 20.30
N GLU A 82 6.56 -0.38 21.20
CA GLU A 82 7.87 0.25 21.39
C GLU A 82 8.80 0.01 20.20
N ASP A 83 9.68 0.98 19.95
CA ASP A 83 10.78 0.87 18.98
C ASP A 83 12.07 1.41 19.60
N ASP A 84 13.18 0.76 19.25
CA ASP A 84 14.52 1.24 19.52
C ASP A 84 15.35 1.18 18.23
N ALA A 85 16.21 2.16 17.96
CA ALA A 85 16.94 2.20 16.69
C ALA A 85 17.86 0.98 16.45
N ASN A 86 18.24 0.27 17.51
CA ASN A 86 19.11 -0.90 17.45
C ASN A 86 18.34 -2.21 17.31
N GLY A 87 17.00 -2.21 17.38
CA GLY A 87 16.16 -3.40 17.30
C GLY A 87 16.48 -4.47 18.34
N ASN A 88 16.75 -4.05 19.58
CA ASN A 88 17.07 -4.93 20.70
C ASN A 88 15.84 -5.33 21.53
N ILE A 89 14.70 -4.67 21.34
CA ILE A 89 13.47 -4.98 22.05
C ILE A 89 12.77 -6.18 21.38
N SER A 90 12.91 -7.38 21.98
CA SER A 90 12.13 -8.56 21.57
C SER A 90 10.63 -8.27 21.59
N GLY A 91 9.89 -8.77 20.61
CA GLY A 91 8.45 -8.48 20.45
C GLY A 91 8.14 -7.12 19.81
N SER A 92 9.14 -6.29 19.49
CA SER A 92 8.95 -5.10 18.64
C SER A 92 8.96 -5.45 17.15
N LEU A 93 8.33 -4.60 16.33
CA LEU A 93 8.39 -4.74 14.87
C LEU A 93 9.83 -4.72 14.35
N ARG A 94 10.68 -3.79 14.81
CA ARG A 94 12.06 -3.69 14.31
C ARG A 94 12.87 -4.93 14.65
N TRP A 95 12.71 -5.50 15.85
CA TRP A 95 13.37 -6.75 16.20
C TRP A 95 12.90 -7.90 15.30
N ALA A 96 11.59 -8.05 15.06
CA ALA A 96 11.04 -9.08 14.18
C ALA A 96 11.54 -8.96 12.73
N MET A 97 11.66 -7.73 12.22
CA MET A 97 12.19 -7.44 10.89
C MET A 97 13.64 -7.87 10.68
N LYS A 98 14.46 -7.85 11.75
CA LYS A 98 15.87 -8.24 11.72
C LYS A 98 16.11 -9.75 11.66
N GLN A 99 15.10 -10.54 12.00
CA GLN A 99 15.25 -11.99 12.09
C GLN A 99 15.53 -12.62 10.71
N ASP A 100 16.37 -13.63 10.70
CA ASP A 100 16.78 -14.34 9.48
C ASP A 100 15.73 -15.36 9.02
N GLY A 101 15.87 -15.77 7.76
CA GLY A 101 14.99 -16.75 7.10
C GLY A 101 13.66 -16.15 6.61
N ALA A 102 12.93 -16.98 5.87
CA ALA A 102 11.56 -16.66 5.48
C ALA A 102 10.69 -16.49 6.72
N LYS A 103 9.89 -15.42 6.76
CA LYS A 103 9.10 -15.12 7.95
C LYS A 103 7.82 -14.35 7.69
N THR A 104 6.83 -14.62 8.54
CA THR A 104 5.58 -13.87 8.62
C THR A 104 5.53 -13.13 9.95
N ILE A 105 5.29 -11.82 9.90
CA ILE A 105 5.10 -10.97 11.07
C ILE A 105 3.60 -10.76 11.29
N VAL A 106 3.13 -11.11 12.49
CA VAL A 106 1.75 -10.93 12.97
C VAL A 106 1.74 -9.97 14.16
N PHE A 107 0.58 -9.43 14.53
CA PHE A 107 0.44 -8.40 15.55
C PHE A 107 -0.59 -8.78 16.61
N ASP A 108 -0.15 -8.82 17.87
CA ASP A 108 -1.00 -9.10 19.04
C ASP A 108 -1.49 -7.80 19.70
N VAL A 109 -0.97 -6.66 19.22
CA VAL A 109 -1.30 -5.31 19.66
C VAL A 109 -1.82 -4.47 18.50
N SER A 110 -2.51 -3.38 18.83
CA SER A 110 -2.92 -2.35 17.87
C SER A 110 -2.55 -0.98 18.37
N GLY A 111 -2.38 -0.03 17.46
CA GLY A 111 -1.97 1.34 17.75
C GLY A 111 -0.81 1.81 16.87
N THR A 112 -0.12 2.85 17.33
CA THR A 112 0.95 3.51 16.58
C THR A 112 2.32 3.12 17.14
N ILE A 113 3.16 2.55 16.28
CA ILE A 113 4.58 2.29 16.52
C ILE A 113 5.36 3.54 16.09
N HIS A 114 5.85 4.31 17.05
CA HIS A 114 6.66 5.50 16.79
C HIS A 114 8.14 5.12 16.64
N LEU A 115 8.59 5.01 15.39
CA LEU A 115 9.96 4.66 15.06
C LEU A 115 10.98 5.64 15.64
N LYS A 116 12.17 5.15 15.96
CA LYS A 116 13.34 5.94 16.39
C LYS A 116 14.36 6.18 15.27
N ALA A 117 14.20 5.48 14.15
CA ALA A 117 14.99 5.62 12.93
C ALA A 117 14.22 5.03 11.74
N GLU A 118 14.66 5.30 10.51
CA GLU A 118 14.15 4.63 9.31
C GLU A 118 14.10 3.10 9.50
N LEU A 119 13.00 2.47 9.08
CA LEU A 119 12.85 1.02 9.12
C LEU A 119 12.92 0.46 7.69
N LYS A 120 13.83 -0.50 7.47
CA LYS A 120 14.04 -1.11 6.15
C LYS A 120 13.73 -2.59 6.18
N THR A 121 13.16 -3.12 5.10
CA THR A 121 13.26 -4.55 4.84
C THR A 121 14.72 -4.88 4.52
N GLN A 122 15.34 -5.78 5.28
CA GLN A 122 16.77 -6.12 5.12
C GLN A 122 17.00 -7.56 4.64
N LYS A 123 15.96 -8.38 4.69
CA LYS A 123 15.99 -9.82 4.39
C LYS A 123 14.86 -10.12 3.42
N ASP A 124 15.12 -11.02 2.48
CA ASP A 124 14.11 -11.48 1.53
C ASP A 124 13.06 -12.36 2.22
N ASN A 125 11.98 -12.68 1.51
CA ASN A 125 10.94 -13.65 1.92
C ASN A 125 10.22 -13.23 3.21
N LEU A 126 9.52 -12.09 3.14
CA LEU A 126 8.86 -11.47 4.29
C LEU A 126 7.38 -11.22 3.99
N THR A 127 6.51 -11.64 4.90
CA THR A 127 5.12 -11.18 4.96
C THR A 127 4.92 -10.33 6.21
N ILE A 128 4.36 -9.14 6.09
CA ILE A 128 3.89 -8.33 7.24
C ILE A 128 2.36 -8.24 7.16
N ALA A 129 1.69 -8.95 8.08
CA ALA A 129 0.25 -9.18 8.04
C ALA A 129 -0.49 -8.28 9.04
N GLY A 130 -0.65 -6.99 8.70
CA GLY A 130 -1.32 -6.00 9.56
C GLY A 130 -2.77 -6.35 9.91
N GLN A 131 -3.42 -7.20 9.10
CA GLN A 131 -4.79 -7.65 9.35
C GLN A 131 -4.96 -8.52 10.60
N THR A 132 -3.88 -9.06 11.15
CA THR A 132 -3.90 -9.81 12.42
C THR A 132 -4.09 -8.92 13.64
N SER A 133 -3.74 -7.63 13.53
CA SER A 133 -3.87 -6.71 14.67
C SER A 133 -5.33 -6.61 15.15
N PRO A 134 -5.56 -6.48 16.48
CA PRO A 134 -6.91 -6.41 17.05
C PRO A 134 -7.64 -5.07 16.83
N GLY A 135 -7.00 -4.11 16.16
CA GLY A 135 -7.53 -2.76 15.99
C GLY A 135 -6.80 -1.90 14.97
N GLY A 136 -5.87 -2.47 14.19
CA GLY A 136 -5.04 -1.77 13.22
C GLY A 136 -3.66 -1.37 13.74
N ILE A 137 -2.68 -1.27 12.83
CA ILE A 137 -1.31 -0.82 13.12
C ILE A 137 -0.95 0.38 12.26
N CYS A 138 -0.31 1.37 12.88
CA CYS A 138 0.33 2.50 12.22
C CYS A 138 1.82 2.54 12.54
N ILE A 139 2.64 2.78 11.52
CA ILE A 139 4.08 3.02 11.64
C ILE A 139 4.32 4.51 11.43
N ALA A 140 4.94 5.18 12.40
CA ALA A 140 5.06 6.63 12.43
C ALA A 140 6.46 7.14 12.81
N GLY A 141 6.69 8.44 12.62
CA GLY A 141 7.91 9.15 13.03
C GLY A 141 9.06 9.12 12.01
N TYR A 142 9.24 8.01 11.29
CA TYR A 142 10.29 7.83 10.28
C TYR A 142 9.79 7.03 9.06
N PRO A 143 10.44 7.17 7.89
CA PRO A 143 10.12 6.42 6.68
C PRO A 143 10.22 4.91 6.84
N PHE A 144 9.43 4.19 6.05
CA PHE A 144 9.58 2.75 5.83
C PHE A 144 10.01 2.46 4.39
N THR A 145 11.12 1.73 4.23
CA THR A 145 11.73 1.46 2.93
C THR A 145 11.82 -0.04 2.63
N ILE A 146 11.24 -0.46 1.51
CA ILE A 146 11.41 -1.79 0.94
C ILE A 146 12.79 -1.86 0.30
N ASN A 147 13.68 -2.64 0.91
CA ASN A 147 15.08 -2.81 0.50
C ASN A 147 15.50 -4.29 0.41
N SER A 148 14.54 -5.19 0.18
CA SER A 148 14.74 -6.62 -0.07
C SER A 148 13.64 -7.14 -1.02
N SER A 149 13.79 -8.37 -1.51
CA SER A 149 12.92 -8.99 -2.51
C SER A 149 11.96 -10.03 -1.89
N ASN A 150 10.92 -10.40 -2.63
CA ASN A 150 9.88 -11.33 -2.19
C ASN A 150 9.18 -10.87 -0.90
N ILE A 151 8.49 -9.73 -0.99
CA ILE A 151 7.89 -9.01 0.14
C ILE A 151 6.39 -8.85 -0.05
N ILE A 152 5.61 -9.23 0.96
CA ILE A 152 4.17 -8.98 1.07
C ILE A 152 3.91 -8.04 2.25
N ILE A 153 3.21 -6.93 2.05
CA ILE A 153 2.78 -6.01 3.12
C ILE A 153 1.29 -5.74 2.96
N ARG A 154 0.50 -5.99 4.00
CA ARG A 154 -0.95 -5.83 3.94
C ARG A 154 -1.53 -5.13 5.16
N PHE A 155 -2.54 -4.27 4.95
CA PHE A 155 -3.35 -3.66 6.02
C PHE A 155 -2.57 -2.88 7.08
N ILE A 156 -1.54 -2.13 6.66
CA ILE A 156 -0.72 -1.28 7.55
C ILE A 156 -0.86 0.19 7.16
N ARG A 157 -0.76 1.09 8.16
CA ARG A 157 -0.61 2.53 7.94
C ARG A 157 0.85 2.96 8.02
N PHE A 158 1.27 3.83 7.12
CA PHE A 158 2.58 4.48 7.15
C PHE A 158 2.40 5.99 7.20
N ARG A 159 2.82 6.61 8.31
CA ARG A 159 2.61 8.03 8.60
C ARG A 159 3.85 8.63 9.28
N PRO A 160 4.98 8.81 8.56
CA PRO A 160 6.21 9.30 9.17
C PRO A 160 6.01 10.67 9.82
N GLY A 161 5.41 11.64 9.13
CA GLY A 161 4.88 12.88 9.72
C GLY A 161 5.89 13.77 10.46
N ASN A 162 7.19 13.47 10.36
CA ASN A 162 8.24 14.21 11.04
C ASN A 162 8.78 15.31 10.10
N PRO A 163 8.56 16.59 10.40
CA PRO A 163 8.96 17.69 9.51
C PRO A 163 10.48 17.85 9.35
N ASN A 164 11.28 17.14 10.17
CA ASN A 164 12.73 17.19 10.16
C ASN A 164 13.39 15.98 9.47
N VAL A 165 12.61 14.99 9.04
CA VAL A 165 13.13 13.78 8.38
C VAL A 165 12.63 13.78 6.96
N ASP A 166 13.56 13.68 6.01
CA ASP A 166 13.19 13.55 4.60
C ASP A 166 12.97 12.09 4.23
N GLY A 167 11.87 11.81 3.54
CA GLY A 167 11.64 10.52 2.91
C GLY A 167 10.18 10.24 2.61
N ASP A 168 10.00 9.09 1.97
CA ASP A 168 8.69 8.59 1.60
C ASP A 168 7.91 8.07 2.82
N GLY A 169 6.59 8.01 2.70
CA GLY A 169 5.77 7.23 3.63
C GLY A 169 6.07 5.74 3.53
N LEU A 170 5.91 5.20 2.33
CA LEU A 170 6.26 3.83 1.95
C LEU A 170 6.97 3.87 0.59
N GLY A 171 8.26 3.56 0.58
CA GLY A 171 9.10 3.66 -0.61
C GLY A 171 9.93 2.41 -0.88
N GLY A 172 10.54 2.34 -2.06
CA GLY A 172 11.51 1.31 -2.42
C GLY A 172 11.71 1.22 -3.93
N CYS A 173 12.90 0.77 -4.33
CA CYS A 173 13.20 0.50 -5.74
C CYS A 173 14.26 -0.58 -5.92
N ASP A 174 14.43 -1.03 -7.17
CA ASP A 174 15.46 -1.97 -7.59
C ASP A 174 15.39 -3.31 -6.81
N LYS A 175 14.17 -3.81 -6.56
CA LYS A 175 13.87 -5.12 -5.97
C LYS A 175 12.85 -5.87 -6.83
N GLN A 176 12.56 -7.12 -6.48
CA GLN A 176 11.65 -7.96 -7.25
C GLN A 176 10.66 -8.72 -6.36
N ASN A 177 9.53 -9.11 -6.95
CA ASN A 177 8.45 -9.87 -6.31
C ASN A 177 7.91 -9.11 -5.09
N ILE A 178 7.16 -8.04 -5.35
CA ILE A 178 6.66 -7.12 -4.32
C ILE A 178 5.14 -7.05 -4.38
N MET A 179 4.47 -7.27 -3.26
CA MET A 179 3.02 -7.21 -3.14
C MET A 179 2.62 -6.27 -2.00
N ILE A 180 2.04 -5.13 -2.35
CA ILE A 180 1.51 -4.14 -1.38
C ILE A 180 0.00 -4.07 -1.57
N ASP A 181 -0.75 -4.39 -0.51
CA ASP A 181 -2.21 -4.50 -0.56
C ASP A 181 -2.84 -3.78 0.63
N HIS A 182 -3.89 -2.99 0.38
CA HIS A 182 -4.68 -2.37 1.46
C HIS A 182 -3.86 -1.58 2.49
N CYS A 183 -2.79 -0.90 2.08
CA CYS A 183 -2.02 -0.02 2.97
C CYS A 183 -2.53 1.43 2.88
N SER A 184 -2.48 2.17 3.98
CA SER A 184 -2.82 3.60 4.01
C SER A 184 -1.60 4.44 4.31
N VAL A 185 -1.26 5.37 3.43
CA VAL A 185 -0.01 6.13 3.53
C VAL A 185 -0.30 7.62 3.47
N SER A 186 0.24 8.35 4.46
CA SER A 186 0.12 9.80 4.53
C SER A 186 1.37 10.43 5.09
N TRP A 187 1.48 11.75 4.97
CA TRP A 187 2.47 12.55 5.69
C TRP A 187 3.94 12.20 5.41
N GLY A 188 4.23 11.65 4.23
CA GLY A 188 5.58 11.63 3.67
C GLY A 188 6.04 13.06 3.35
N SER A 189 7.30 13.38 3.61
CA SER A 189 7.87 14.70 3.27
C SER A 189 8.43 14.76 1.85
N ASP A 190 8.72 13.60 1.25
CA ASP A 190 9.04 13.41 -0.16
C ASP A 190 7.76 12.92 -0.89
N GLU A 191 7.57 11.61 -1.07
CA GLU A 191 6.29 11.05 -1.52
C GLU A 191 5.50 10.29 -0.45
N CYS A 192 4.21 10.06 -0.68
CA CYS A 192 3.49 9.05 0.10
C CYS A 192 3.89 7.63 -0.34
N ILE A 193 3.58 7.21 -1.57
CA ILE A 193 3.86 5.84 -2.05
C ILE A 193 4.77 5.86 -3.27
N SER A 194 6.05 5.56 -3.07
CA SER A 194 7.07 5.48 -4.11
C SER A 194 7.67 4.06 -4.17
N VAL A 195 6.83 3.08 -4.52
CA VAL A 195 7.25 1.71 -4.84
C VAL A 195 7.40 1.62 -6.35
N TYR A 196 8.63 1.75 -6.87
CA TYR A 196 8.87 1.89 -8.30
C TYR A 196 10.19 1.28 -8.76
N GLY A 197 10.35 1.07 -10.06
CA GLY A 197 11.53 0.39 -10.60
C GLY A 197 11.71 -1.00 -10.00
N MET A 198 10.59 -1.64 -9.71
CA MET A 198 10.53 -3.02 -9.23
C MET A 198 10.38 -3.97 -10.41
N GLN A 199 10.66 -5.26 -10.20
CA GLN A 199 10.29 -6.33 -11.13
C GLN A 199 9.20 -7.21 -10.52
N ASN A 200 8.15 -7.53 -11.29
CA ASN A 200 7.02 -8.35 -10.83
C ASN A 200 6.41 -7.80 -9.54
N SER A 201 5.76 -6.64 -9.64
CA SER A 201 5.22 -5.94 -8.48
C SER A 201 3.76 -5.54 -8.65
N THR A 202 3.02 -5.50 -7.55
CA THR A 202 1.68 -4.94 -7.50
C THR A 202 1.56 -4.02 -6.28
N VAL A 203 1.01 -2.82 -6.49
CA VAL A 203 0.41 -1.98 -5.45
C VAL A 203 -1.08 -1.93 -5.71
N GLN A 204 -1.87 -2.53 -4.83
CA GLN A 204 -3.32 -2.60 -4.98
C GLN A 204 -4.07 -2.10 -3.74
N TRP A 205 -5.24 -1.49 -3.96
CA TRP A 205 -6.15 -1.08 -2.89
C TRP A 205 -5.51 -0.19 -1.82
N CYS A 206 -4.47 0.57 -2.14
CA CYS A 206 -3.76 1.44 -1.19
C CYS A 206 -4.23 2.90 -1.24
N ILE A 207 -4.09 3.63 -0.13
CA ILE A 207 -4.27 5.09 -0.07
C ILE A 207 -2.90 5.76 -0.04
N ALA A 208 -2.69 6.78 -0.87
CA ALA A 208 -1.64 7.78 -0.73
C ALA A 208 -2.31 9.15 -0.57
N ALA A 209 -2.22 9.77 0.60
CA ALA A 209 -2.94 11.02 0.83
C ALA A 209 -2.20 12.02 1.71
N GLN A 210 -2.40 13.30 1.45
CA GLN A 210 -1.85 14.39 2.27
C GLN A 210 -0.33 14.24 2.51
N ALA A 211 0.44 14.12 1.43
CA ALA A 211 1.89 14.33 1.52
C ALA A 211 2.16 15.74 2.08
N LEU A 212 3.18 15.86 2.94
CA LEU A 212 3.51 17.14 3.57
C LEU A 212 4.06 18.07 2.51
N ARG A 213 3.36 19.18 2.28
CA ARG A 213 3.68 20.10 1.20
C ARG A 213 4.95 20.89 1.49
N VAL A 214 5.12 21.42 2.69
CA VAL A 214 6.31 22.20 3.06
C VAL A 214 6.77 21.77 4.44
N THR A 215 8.03 21.38 4.56
CA THR A 215 8.64 20.90 5.80
C THR A 215 9.98 21.57 6.02
N ASP A 216 10.45 21.61 7.27
CA ASP A 216 11.73 22.25 7.61
C ASP A 216 12.91 21.55 6.91
N VAL A 217 12.87 20.23 6.79
CA VAL A 217 13.92 19.46 6.08
C VAL A 217 14.02 19.81 4.59
N LYS A 218 12.88 20.04 3.91
CA LYS A 218 12.88 20.44 2.49
C LYS A 218 13.37 21.88 2.30
N ILE A 219 13.01 22.79 3.20
CA ILE A 219 13.52 24.17 3.19
C ILE A 219 15.05 24.19 3.39
N ALA A 220 15.56 23.41 4.35
CA ALA A 220 16.99 23.28 4.59
C ALA A 220 17.72 22.72 3.37
N ALA A 221 17.21 21.65 2.76
CA ALA A 221 17.77 21.03 1.56
C ALA A 221 17.80 21.98 0.35
N ALA A 222 16.84 22.92 0.27
CA ALA A 222 16.79 23.94 -0.78
C ALA A 222 17.67 25.18 -0.51
N GLY A 223 18.52 25.15 0.53
CA GLY A 223 19.38 26.27 0.89
C GLY A 223 18.59 27.47 1.42
N ASN A 224 17.57 27.21 2.24
CA ASN A 224 16.66 28.21 2.82
C ASN A 224 15.86 29.01 1.77
N LYS A 225 15.46 28.35 0.68
CA LYS A 225 14.45 28.84 -0.27
C LYS A 225 13.15 28.11 -0.05
N PHE A 226 12.03 28.73 -0.42
CA PHE A 226 10.74 28.05 -0.35
C PHE A 226 10.74 26.82 -1.26
N ALA A 227 10.44 25.65 -0.70
CA ALA A 227 10.48 24.37 -1.40
C ALA A 227 9.27 23.53 -1.01
N ALA A 228 8.31 23.46 -1.93
CA ALA A 228 7.14 22.59 -1.79
C ALA A 228 7.39 21.20 -2.38
N HIS A 229 6.95 20.15 -1.70
CA HIS A 229 7.15 18.75 -2.05
C HIS A 229 5.98 17.85 -1.60
N GLY A 230 4.73 18.30 -1.74
CA GLY A 230 3.56 17.50 -1.34
C GLY A 230 3.18 16.47 -2.40
N TYR A 231 3.96 15.41 -2.58
CA TYR A 231 3.84 14.50 -3.73
C TYR A 231 3.21 13.14 -3.43
N GLY A 232 2.39 12.65 -4.36
CA GLY A 232 1.61 11.42 -4.18
C GLY A 232 2.47 10.16 -4.23
N GLY A 233 3.19 9.98 -5.34
CA GLY A 233 3.99 8.78 -5.53
C GLY A 233 4.72 8.75 -6.86
N ASN A 234 5.91 8.14 -6.87
CA ASN A 234 6.58 7.73 -8.09
C ASN A 234 6.26 6.26 -8.37
N TRP A 235 5.70 5.96 -9.54
CA TRP A 235 5.24 4.63 -9.97
C TRP A 235 5.95 4.20 -11.26
N GLY A 236 6.28 2.93 -11.38
CA GLY A 236 7.04 2.37 -12.49
C GLY A 236 7.62 1.00 -12.14
N GLY A 237 8.15 0.28 -13.11
CA GLY A 237 8.78 -1.01 -12.93
C GLY A 237 8.58 -1.92 -14.12
N ASN A 238 9.34 -3.01 -14.17
CA ASN A 238 9.16 -4.02 -15.20
C ASN A 238 8.18 -5.09 -14.73
N TYR A 239 7.04 -5.18 -15.40
CA TYR A 239 5.87 -5.93 -14.93
C TYR A 239 5.44 -5.40 -13.56
N ALA A 240 4.95 -4.16 -13.55
CA ALA A 240 4.44 -3.47 -12.37
C ALA A 240 2.97 -3.11 -12.56
N SER A 241 2.12 -3.51 -11.61
CA SER A 241 0.68 -3.22 -11.60
C SER A 241 0.33 -2.23 -10.50
N TYR A 242 -0.46 -1.22 -10.84
CA TYR A 242 -1.03 -0.26 -9.88
C TYR A 242 -2.53 -0.19 -10.12
N HIS A 243 -3.32 -0.76 -9.22
CA HIS A 243 -4.77 -0.76 -9.40
C HIS A 243 -5.59 -0.57 -8.14
N HIS A 244 -6.76 0.04 -8.33
CA HIS A 244 -7.72 0.27 -7.25
C HIS A 244 -7.14 1.09 -6.09
N ASN A 245 -6.08 1.88 -6.34
CA ASN A 245 -5.50 2.77 -5.35
C ASN A 245 -6.22 4.12 -5.34
N LEU A 246 -6.11 4.84 -4.24
CA LEU A 246 -6.55 6.23 -4.10
C LEU A 246 -5.33 7.12 -3.88
N ILE A 247 -5.14 8.14 -4.72
CA ILE A 247 -4.27 9.27 -4.39
C ILE A 247 -5.12 10.52 -4.17
N ALA A 248 -5.04 11.13 -3.00
CA ALA A 248 -5.90 12.26 -2.62
C ALA A 248 -5.12 13.38 -1.93
N HIS A 249 -5.40 14.63 -2.30
CA HIS A 249 -4.79 15.81 -1.66
C HIS A 249 -3.25 15.81 -1.68
N CYS A 250 -2.66 15.27 -2.74
CA CYS A 250 -1.24 15.45 -3.03
C CYS A 250 -1.13 16.44 -4.18
N GLU A 251 -0.25 17.44 -4.04
CA GLU A 251 -0.13 18.52 -5.02
C GLU A 251 0.32 17.96 -6.38
N SER A 252 1.42 17.21 -6.45
CA SER A 252 1.94 16.66 -7.71
C SER A 252 2.28 15.17 -7.58
N ARG A 253 2.80 14.58 -8.66
CA ARG A 253 3.10 13.14 -8.77
C ARG A 253 1.89 12.32 -8.37
N VAL A 254 0.82 12.46 -9.15
CA VAL A 254 -0.46 11.78 -8.93
C VAL A 254 -0.77 10.86 -10.13
N PRO A 255 0.00 9.78 -10.34
CA PRO A 255 1.38 9.53 -9.90
C PRO A 255 2.42 10.17 -10.85
N ARG A 256 3.70 10.24 -10.50
CA ARG A 256 4.75 10.35 -11.53
C ARG A 256 5.00 8.95 -12.08
N LEU A 257 4.96 8.78 -13.40
CA LEU A 257 5.44 7.58 -14.08
C LEU A 257 6.95 7.73 -14.25
N GLY A 258 7.70 7.09 -13.36
CA GLY A 258 9.13 7.34 -13.22
C GLY A 258 9.93 6.07 -13.22
N PRO A 259 10.60 5.73 -14.32
CA PRO A 259 11.35 4.49 -14.39
C PRO A 259 12.70 4.56 -13.67
N ARG A 260 13.29 3.40 -13.40
CA ARG A 260 14.70 3.24 -13.01
C ARG A 260 15.52 2.73 -14.18
N TYR A 261 16.76 3.19 -14.31
CA TYR A 261 17.66 2.74 -15.39
C TYR A 261 17.91 1.22 -15.34
N THR A 262 17.92 0.63 -14.15
CA THR A 262 18.07 -0.81 -13.88
C THR A 262 16.95 -1.63 -14.51
N THR A 263 15.71 -1.16 -14.40
CA THR A 263 14.52 -1.83 -14.94
C THR A 263 14.23 -1.44 -16.38
N LEU A 264 14.62 -0.24 -16.83
CA LEU A 264 14.63 0.11 -18.26
C LEU A 264 15.58 -0.76 -19.08
N ALA A 265 16.70 -1.20 -18.49
CA ALA A 265 17.69 -2.08 -19.11
C ALA A 265 17.15 -3.48 -19.43
N LEU A 266 16.06 -3.88 -18.77
CA LEU A 266 15.41 -5.18 -19.00
C LEU A 266 14.74 -5.20 -20.37
N ASN A 267 14.25 -6.39 -20.77
CA ASN A 267 13.62 -6.60 -22.08
C ASN A 267 14.51 -6.13 -23.25
N ASN A 268 15.82 -6.38 -23.17
CA ASN A 268 16.80 -5.87 -24.13
C ASN A 268 16.81 -4.35 -24.29
N ASN A 269 16.61 -3.61 -23.18
CA ASN A 269 16.53 -2.15 -23.11
C ASN A 269 15.26 -1.55 -23.71
N ASP A 270 14.22 -2.36 -23.93
CA ASP A 270 12.93 -1.95 -24.44
C ASP A 270 12.00 -1.38 -23.33
N GLY A 271 12.60 -0.95 -22.23
CA GLY A 271 11.89 -0.22 -21.18
C GLY A 271 11.04 -1.08 -20.26
N GLU A 272 10.46 -0.39 -19.28
CA GLU A 272 9.58 -0.94 -18.27
C GLU A 272 8.19 -1.33 -18.83
N ARG A 273 7.46 -2.16 -18.09
CA ARG A 273 6.14 -2.69 -18.45
C ARG A 273 5.19 -2.40 -17.29
N VAL A 274 4.31 -1.42 -17.44
CA VAL A 274 3.49 -0.87 -16.35
C VAL A 274 2.01 -0.95 -16.70
N ASP A 275 1.21 -1.53 -15.83
CA ASP A 275 -0.25 -1.54 -15.93
C ASP A 275 -0.86 -0.70 -14.81
N MET A 276 -1.49 0.42 -15.16
CA MET A 276 -2.14 1.33 -14.20
C MET A 276 -3.64 1.43 -14.49
N ARG A 277 -4.48 0.82 -13.65
CA ARG A 277 -5.92 0.77 -13.92
C ARG A 277 -6.81 0.94 -12.70
N ASN A 278 -8.01 1.47 -12.91
CA ASN A 278 -9.05 1.59 -11.87
C ASN A 278 -8.61 2.33 -10.59
N ASN A 279 -7.62 3.20 -10.67
CA ASN A 279 -7.23 4.08 -9.57
C ASN A 279 -8.14 5.30 -9.52
N VAL A 280 -8.24 5.92 -8.33
CA VAL A 280 -8.96 7.16 -8.09
C VAL A 280 -7.95 8.26 -7.75
N TYR A 281 -8.05 9.39 -8.44
CA TYR A 281 -7.19 10.56 -8.24
C TYR A 281 -8.03 11.76 -7.85
N TYR A 282 -7.72 12.38 -6.71
CA TYR A 282 -8.51 13.47 -6.15
C TYR A 282 -7.66 14.67 -5.71
N ASN A 283 -8.10 15.87 -6.10
CA ASN A 283 -7.60 17.14 -5.58
C ASN A 283 -6.08 17.36 -5.75
N TRP A 284 -5.55 17.12 -6.96
CA TRP A 284 -4.17 17.50 -7.33
C TRP A 284 -4.11 18.96 -7.79
N GLY A 285 -2.91 19.56 -7.79
CA GLY A 285 -2.73 20.98 -8.19
C GLY A 285 -1.44 21.30 -8.94
N GLY A 286 -0.47 20.42 -8.81
CA GLY A 286 0.75 20.31 -9.58
C GLY A 286 0.51 19.59 -10.91
N GLU A 287 1.46 18.77 -11.35
CA GLU A 287 1.44 18.19 -12.69
C GLU A 287 0.45 17.02 -12.87
N GLY A 288 -0.20 16.55 -11.80
CA GLY A 288 -1.04 15.34 -11.87
C GLY A 288 -0.19 14.12 -12.23
N CYS A 289 -0.63 13.36 -13.24
CA CYS A 289 0.14 12.26 -13.82
C CYS A 289 1.09 12.74 -14.94
N TYR A 290 2.37 12.39 -14.87
CA TYR A 290 3.38 12.79 -15.86
C TYR A 290 4.61 11.87 -15.86
N GLY A 291 5.47 11.96 -16.88
CA GLY A 291 6.69 11.16 -17.03
C GLY A 291 6.53 10.06 -18.08
N GLY A 292 6.97 8.84 -17.80
CA GLY A 292 6.80 7.73 -18.74
C GLY A 292 7.91 7.59 -19.77
N GLU A 293 9.08 8.16 -19.47
CA GLU A 293 10.23 8.21 -20.36
C GLU A 293 10.67 6.77 -20.73
N ALA A 294 10.63 6.41 -22.01
CA ALA A 294 10.93 5.07 -22.52
C ALA A 294 10.17 3.87 -21.87
N GLN A 295 9.06 4.10 -21.18
CA GLN A 295 8.25 3.03 -20.59
C GLN A 295 7.18 2.51 -21.57
N HIS A 296 6.64 1.31 -21.32
CA HIS A 296 5.39 0.83 -21.89
C HIS A 296 4.31 0.85 -20.81
N VAL A 297 3.30 1.73 -20.96
CA VAL A 297 2.30 1.99 -19.90
C VAL A 297 0.86 1.83 -20.39
N ASN A 298 0.07 1.00 -19.71
CA ASN A 298 -1.38 1.05 -19.81
C ASN A 298 -1.95 2.01 -18.75
N ILE A 299 -2.89 2.88 -19.15
CA ILE A 299 -3.68 3.75 -18.26
C ILE A 299 -5.16 3.51 -18.54
N VAL A 300 -5.82 2.67 -17.73
CA VAL A 300 -7.15 2.13 -18.07
C VAL A 300 -8.17 2.37 -16.98
N ASN A 301 -9.35 2.90 -17.34
CA ASN A 301 -10.51 3.02 -16.45
C ASN A 301 -10.22 3.68 -15.08
N ASN A 302 -9.27 4.62 -15.02
CA ASN A 302 -9.02 5.41 -13.81
C ASN A 302 -10.05 6.54 -13.70
N TYR A 303 -10.31 6.99 -12.47
CA TYR A 303 -11.28 8.03 -12.16
C TYR A 303 -10.59 9.29 -11.61
N TYR A 304 -10.64 10.37 -12.38
CA TYR A 304 -10.00 11.65 -12.05
C TYR A 304 -11.06 12.65 -11.60
N LYS A 305 -10.95 13.12 -10.35
CA LYS A 305 -11.88 14.09 -9.76
C LYS A 305 -11.14 15.35 -9.31
N PRO A 306 -11.20 16.47 -10.06
CA PRO A 306 -10.65 17.74 -9.58
C PRO A 306 -11.40 18.19 -8.31
N GLY A 307 -10.65 18.70 -7.35
CA GLY A 307 -11.17 19.18 -6.06
C GLY A 307 -10.87 20.67 -5.82
N PRO A 308 -11.18 21.19 -4.62
CA PRO A 308 -10.97 22.60 -4.29
C PRO A 308 -9.54 23.13 -4.53
N GLY A 309 -8.52 22.33 -4.21
CA GLY A 309 -7.11 22.67 -4.46
C GLY A 309 -6.73 22.62 -5.95
N THR A 310 -7.45 21.86 -6.77
CA THR A 310 -7.31 21.87 -8.24
C THR A 310 -7.86 23.16 -8.84
N ASP A 311 -9.01 23.62 -8.34
CA ASP A 311 -9.66 24.85 -8.78
C ASP A 311 -8.78 26.08 -8.52
N GLU A 312 -8.01 26.08 -7.42
CA GLU A 312 -7.13 27.17 -7.00
C GLU A 312 -5.80 27.23 -7.76
N THR A 313 -5.55 26.33 -8.72
CA THR A 313 -4.27 26.31 -9.46
C THR A 313 -4.11 27.44 -10.47
N GLY A 314 -5.21 28.03 -10.94
CA GLY A 314 -5.21 28.97 -12.07
C GLY A 314 -4.81 28.33 -13.41
N LYS A 315 -4.67 27.00 -13.46
CA LYS A 315 -4.26 26.24 -14.65
C LYS A 315 -5.35 25.24 -15.01
N ALA A 316 -6.36 25.74 -15.73
CA ALA A 316 -7.57 25.00 -16.05
C ALA A 316 -7.28 23.68 -16.79
N ASP A 317 -6.19 23.61 -17.56
CA ASP A 317 -5.75 22.43 -18.29
C ASP A 317 -5.37 21.25 -17.39
N ARG A 318 -4.85 21.54 -16.19
CA ARG A 318 -4.46 20.51 -15.22
C ARG A 318 -5.66 19.80 -14.62
N ALA A 319 -6.82 20.45 -14.53
CA ALA A 319 -8.02 19.86 -13.94
C ALA A 319 -8.56 18.66 -14.73
N TYR A 320 -8.15 18.51 -16.00
CA TYR A 320 -8.57 17.42 -16.87
C TYR A 320 -7.42 16.62 -17.49
N ARG A 321 -6.23 16.72 -16.91
CA ARG A 321 -5.07 15.94 -17.35
C ARG A 321 -5.21 14.47 -16.94
N ILE A 322 -5.11 13.57 -17.92
CA ILE A 322 -4.98 12.13 -17.68
C ILE A 322 -3.50 11.77 -17.52
N ALA A 323 -2.64 12.27 -18.40
CA ALA A 323 -1.20 12.11 -18.31
C ALA A 323 -0.48 13.21 -19.12
N LYS A 324 0.75 13.55 -18.71
CA LYS A 324 1.71 14.32 -19.50
C LYS A 324 2.97 13.47 -19.78
N PRO A 325 2.98 12.66 -20.84
CA PRO A 325 4.17 11.92 -21.25
C PRO A 325 5.36 12.83 -21.57
N ASP A 326 6.57 12.38 -21.28
CA ASP A 326 7.81 13.13 -21.49
C ASP A 326 8.97 12.24 -21.96
N VAL A 327 10.12 12.85 -22.26
CA VAL A 327 11.39 12.20 -22.58
C VAL A 327 12.50 12.73 -21.70
N TYR A 328 13.55 11.94 -21.50
CA TYR A 328 14.78 12.46 -20.90
C TYR A 328 15.45 13.46 -21.85
N PRO A 329 15.75 14.70 -21.40
CA PRO A 329 16.45 15.69 -22.22
C PRO A 329 17.89 15.24 -22.51
N GLU A 330 18.51 15.75 -23.59
CA GLU A 330 19.89 15.40 -23.97
C GLU A 330 20.93 15.73 -22.88
N ASN A 331 20.62 16.71 -22.03
CA ASN A 331 21.45 17.15 -20.91
C ASN A 331 20.99 16.61 -19.56
N TYR A 332 20.20 15.53 -19.53
CA TYR A 332 19.78 14.90 -18.28
C TYR A 332 21.00 14.44 -17.47
N SER A 333 21.00 14.72 -16.16
CA SER A 333 22.19 14.54 -15.30
C SER A 333 22.51 13.08 -14.95
N GLY A 334 21.60 12.14 -15.23
CA GLY A 334 21.80 10.73 -14.91
C GLY A 334 22.51 9.98 -16.03
N GLU A 335 23.84 9.78 -15.92
CA GLU A 335 24.64 9.08 -16.94
C GLU A 335 24.12 7.66 -17.24
N ALA A 336 23.62 6.94 -16.23
CA ALA A 336 23.04 5.62 -16.40
C ALA A 336 21.77 5.60 -17.29
N TYR A 337 21.11 6.75 -17.48
CA TYR A 337 19.91 6.90 -18.30
C TYR A 337 20.21 7.30 -19.75
N LYS A 338 21.48 7.59 -20.09
CA LYS A 338 21.90 8.13 -21.40
C LYS A 338 21.39 7.33 -22.60
N LYS A 339 21.25 6.01 -22.43
CA LYS A 339 20.72 5.10 -23.45
C LYS A 339 19.27 5.39 -23.84
N TRP A 340 18.48 5.98 -22.95
CA TRP A 340 17.06 6.29 -23.15
C TRP A 340 16.80 7.79 -23.31
N PHE A 341 17.84 8.61 -23.48
CA PHE A 341 17.65 10.02 -23.82
C PHE A 341 16.82 10.12 -25.10
N GLN A 342 15.96 11.14 -25.15
CA GLN A 342 15.18 11.45 -26.34
C GLN A 342 14.29 10.29 -26.84
N THR A 343 13.93 9.38 -25.93
CA THR A 343 13.13 8.19 -26.23
C THR A 343 11.75 8.32 -25.60
N TRP A 344 10.72 8.40 -26.45
CA TRP A 344 9.34 8.37 -26.02
C TRP A 344 8.96 6.99 -25.47
N GLY A 345 8.12 6.96 -24.44
CA GLY A 345 7.40 5.75 -24.06
C GLY A 345 6.29 5.38 -25.06
N LYS A 346 5.66 4.23 -24.85
CA LYS A 346 4.52 3.74 -25.61
C LYS A 346 3.35 3.49 -24.66
N PHE A 347 2.16 3.94 -25.04
CA PHE A 347 1.04 4.05 -24.12
C PHE A 347 -0.25 3.49 -24.72
N TYR A 348 -0.98 2.73 -23.93
CA TYR A 348 -2.38 2.42 -24.17
C TYR A 348 -3.24 3.13 -23.13
N ILE A 349 -4.09 4.06 -23.56
CA ILE A 349 -4.91 4.89 -22.67
C ILE A 349 -6.36 4.80 -23.13
N ASN A 350 -7.23 4.26 -22.27
CA ASN A 350 -8.63 4.01 -22.60
C ASN A 350 -9.55 4.03 -21.37
N GLY A 351 -10.78 4.51 -21.55
CA GLY A 351 -11.89 4.37 -20.59
C GLY A 351 -11.74 5.15 -19.29
N ASN A 352 -10.73 6.03 -19.19
CA ASN A 352 -10.55 6.90 -18.04
C ASN A 352 -11.65 7.98 -18.02
N LYS A 353 -12.13 8.30 -16.81
CA LYS A 353 -13.17 9.31 -16.60
C LYS A 353 -12.59 10.53 -15.89
N VAL A 354 -12.92 11.71 -16.40
CA VAL A 354 -12.57 12.99 -15.79
C VAL A 354 -13.86 13.72 -15.41
N VAL A 355 -14.08 13.89 -14.11
CA VAL A 355 -15.27 14.58 -13.59
C VAL A 355 -15.26 16.04 -14.05
N GLY A 356 -16.38 16.47 -14.63
CA GLY A 356 -16.52 17.83 -15.16
C GLY A 356 -15.95 18.04 -16.57
N ASN A 357 -15.40 17.01 -17.22
CA ASN A 357 -14.91 17.10 -18.60
C ASN A 357 -15.31 15.87 -19.43
N THR A 358 -16.49 15.97 -20.08
CA THR A 358 -17.04 14.90 -20.93
C THR A 358 -16.22 14.69 -22.20
N ASP A 359 -15.64 15.74 -22.78
CA ASP A 359 -14.78 15.64 -23.96
C ASP A 359 -13.60 14.72 -23.69
N VAL A 360 -12.89 14.95 -22.58
CA VAL A 360 -11.73 14.12 -22.19
C VAL A 360 -12.16 12.72 -21.78
N SER A 361 -13.34 12.57 -21.15
CA SER A 361 -13.87 11.25 -20.80
C SER A 361 -14.23 10.41 -22.03
N ASN A 362 -14.70 11.05 -23.10
CA ASN A 362 -15.03 10.38 -24.37
C ASN A 362 -13.80 10.16 -25.26
N ASP A 363 -12.83 11.08 -25.22
CA ASP A 363 -11.54 10.98 -25.90
C ASP A 363 -10.40 11.37 -24.96
N ASN A 364 -9.82 10.35 -24.33
CA ASN A 364 -8.71 10.52 -23.39
C ASN A 364 -7.47 11.17 -24.03
N TRP A 365 -7.27 11.00 -25.34
CA TRP A 365 -6.01 11.34 -25.99
C TRP A 365 -5.88 12.82 -26.34
N THR A 366 -6.84 13.39 -27.06
CA THR A 366 -6.68 14.72 -27.66
C THR A 366 -6.40 15.80 -26.62
N LYS A 367 -7.26 15.94 -25.62
CA LYS A 367 -7.16 16.98 -24.58
C LYS A 367 -6.52 16.46 -23.27
N GLY A 368 -6.74 15.19 -22.95
CA GLY A 368 -6.26 14.59 -21.70
C GLY A 368 -4.78 14.20 -21.72
N VAL A 369 -4.17 14.07 -22.91
CA VAL A 369 -2.78 13.65 -23.10
C VAL A 369 -2.02 14.58 -24.05
N PHE A 370 -2.37 14.61 -25.35
CA PHE A 370 -1.55 15.33 -26.35
C PHE A 370 -1.50 16.85 -26.11
N ALA A 371 -2.64 17.46 -25.77
CA ALA A 371 -2.67 18.89 -25.40
C ALA A 371 -1.96 19.21 -24.07
N GLN A 372 -1.56 18.19 -23.30
CA GLN A 372 -0.87 18.35 -22.02
C GLN A 372 0.65 18.27 -22.16
N MET A 373 1.13 17.73 -23.27
CA MET A 373 2.55 17.56 -23.59
C MET A 373 3.16 18.86 -24.10
N ASP A 374 4.47 19.00 -23.96
CA ASP A 374 5.24 20.10 -24.56
C ASP A 374 6.58 19.59 -25.10
N ASN A 375 7.26 20.44 -25.89
CA ASN A 375 8.51 20.09 -26.57
C ASN A 375 9.77 20.46 -25.77
N LYS A 376 9.65 20.85 -24.49
CA LYS A 376 10.77 21.44 -23.74
C LYS A 376 11.99 20.54 -23.66
N ASN A 377 11.78 19.23 -23.52
CA ASN A 377 12.84 18.23 -23.39
C ASN A 377 13.18 17.55 -24.72
N CYS A 378 12.53 17.93 -25.82
CA CYS A 378 12.73 17.33 -27.13
C CYS A 378 13.89 17.99 -27.90
N GLY A 379 14.78 17.17 -28.42
CA GLY A 379 15.76 17.52 -29.44
C GLY A 379 15.08 17.67 -30.80
N THR A 380 15.86 18.13 -31.77
CA THR A 380 15.39 18.47 -33.12
C THR A 380 14.67 17.29 -33.79
N GLY A 381 13.45 17.51 -34.27
CA GLY A 381 12.69 16.50 -35.03
C GLY A 381 11.99 15.43 -34.19
N LEU A 382 12.15 15.45 -32.85
CA LEU A 382 11.53 14.45 -31.96
C LEU A 382 10.07 14.79 -31.65
N TRP A 383 9.76 16.08 -31.50
CA TRP A 383 8.42 16.54 -31.13
C TRP A 383 7.36 16.14 -32.17
N GLU A 384 7.70 16.12 -33.45
CA GLU A 384 6.83 15.70 -34.56
C GLU A 384 6.38 14.23 -34.45
N LYS A 385 7.03 13.44 -33.57
CA LYS A 385 6.71 12.03 -33.31
C LYS A 385 5.91 11.80 -32.03
N HIS A 386 5.60 12.84 -31.24
CA HIS A 386 4.96 12.68 -29.93
C HIS A 386 3.60 11.96 -29.99
N THR A 387 2.86 12.07 -31.10
CA THR A 387 1.58 11.37 -31.26
C THR A 387 1.72 9.88 -31.52
N LYS A 388 2.91 9.41 -31.93
CA LYS A 388 3.19 7.99 -32.23
C LYS A 388 3.32 7.12 -30.99
N ILE A 389 3.31 7.72 -29.80
CA ILE A 389 3.32 6.98 -28.52
C ILE A 389 2.02 6.19 -28.31
N LYS A 390 0.93 6.59 -28.98
CA LYS A 390 -0.37 5.96 -28.86
C LYS A 390 -0.36 4.55 -29.45
N SER A 391 -0.73 3.59 -28.63
CA SER A 391 -1.07 2.23 -29.02
C SER A 391 -2.58 2.03 -29.05
N ASN A 392 -3.08 1.27 -30.02
CA ASN A 392 -4.50 0.91 -30.12
C ASN A 392 -4.84 -0.39 -29.37
N SER A 393 -3.84 -1.10 -28.87
CA SER A 393 -3.96 -2.28 -28.01
C SER A 393 -3.09 -2.11 -26.77
N LEU A 394 -3.35 -2.92 -25.74
CA LEU A 394 -2.51 -3.01 -24.55
C LEU A 394 -1.03 -3.16 -24.94
N VAL A 395 -0.16 -2.47 -24.21
CA VAL A 395 1.31 -2.51 -24.40
C VAL A 395 2.01 -3.46 -23.43
N VAL A 396 1.26 -3.93 -22.42
CA VAL A 396 1.59 -5.00 -21.48
C VAL A 396 0.29 -5.69 -21.10
N GLU A 397 0.33 -6.99 -20.79
CA GLU A 397 -0.81 -7.71 -20.20
C GLU A 397 -1.14 -7.15 -18.81
N ALA A 398 -2.39 -7.27 -18.34
CA ALA A 398 -2.83 -6.73 -17.05
C ALA A 398 -2.23 -7.48 -15.84
N GLY A 399 -1.92 -8.77 -16.01
CA GLY A 399 -1.58 -9.70 -14.95
C GLY A 399 -2.80 -10.25 -14.20
N LYS A 400 -3.91 -10.56 -14.88
CA LYS A 400 -5.17 -11.05 -14.27
C LYS A 400 -5.76 -10.10 -13.22
N VAL A 401 -6.08 -8.88 -13.63
CA VAL A 401 -6.67 -7.86 -12.74
C VAL A 401 -8.17 -7.77 -12.95
N THR A 402 -8.95 -7.85 -11.87
CA THR A 402 -10.38 -7.56 -11.89
C THR A 402 -10.57 -6.11 -12.29
N THR A 403 -11.07 -5.88 -13.49
CA THR A 403 -11.20 -4.56 -14.07
C THR A 403 -12.66 -4.09 -14.02
N HIS A 404 -12.87 -2.89 -13.49
CA HIS A 404 -14.16 -2.22 -13.42
C HIS A 404 -14.26 -1.11 -14.48
N THR A 405 -15.46 -0.59 -14.73
CA THR A 405 -15.60 0.73 -15.34
C THR A 405 -15.03 1.79 -14.40
N ALA A 406 -14.66 2.98 -14.89
CA ALA A 406 -14.13 4.04 -14.03
C ALA A 406 -15.10 4.45 -12.91
N ASP A 407 -16.41 4.45 -13.18
CA ASP A 407 -17.44 4.75 -12.18
C ASP A 407 -17.54 3.68 -11.09
N LEU A 408 -17.58 2.40 -11.48
CA LEU A 408 -17.64 1.33 -10.50
C LEU A 408 -16.31 1.21 -9.73
N ALA A 409 -15.17 1.46 -10.37
CA ALA A 409 -13.88 1.58 -9.69
C ALA A 409 -13.92 2.66 -8.60
N TYR A 410 -14.48 3.83 -8.87
CA TYR A 410 -14.66 4.87 -7.87
C TYR A 410 -15.50 4.40 -6.66
N GLU A 411 -16.62 3.72 -6.90
CA GLU A 411 -17.47 3.18 -5.85
C GLU A 411 -16.74 2.14 -4.99
N ARG A 412 -16.03 1.19 -5.63
CA ARG A 412 -15.28 0.14 -4.94
C ARG A 412 -14.11 0.72 -4.16
N VAL A 413 -13.27 1.55 -4.79
CA VAL A 413 -12.10 2.17 -4.15
C VAL A 413 -12.54 2.99 -2.94
N THR A 414 -13.53 3.87 -3.07
CA THR A 414 -13.99 4.70 -1.93
C THR A 414 -14.75 3.93 -0.84
N SER A 415 -14.92 2.61 -1.00
CA SER A 415 -15.50 1.73 0.01
C SER A 415 -14.45 0.83 0.68
N TYR A 416 -13.50 0.30 -0.09
CA TYR A 416 -12.62 -0.79 0.36
C TYR A 416 -11.13 -0.44 0.42
N VAL A 417 -10.68 0.68 -0.18
CA VAL A 417 -9.26 1.07 -0.21
C VAL A 417 -8.67 1.34 1.19
N GLY A 418 -7.35 1.21 1.31
CA GLY A 418 -6.57 1.45 2.52
C GLY A 418 -6.63 0.29 3.50
N ALA A 419 -6.12 0.48 4.72
CA ALA A 419 -6.21 -0.49 5.80
C ALA A 419 -7.64 -0.55 6.37
N SER A 420 -8.57 -1.00 5.52
CA SER A 420 -10.02 -0.88 5.64
C SER A 420 -10.65 -1.89 6.58
N ASN A 421 -9.92 -2.93 6.98
CA ASN A 421 -10.29 -3.85 8.05
C ASN A 421 -10.48 -3.11 9.39
N TYR A 422 -9.67 -2.08 9.63
CA TYR A 422 -9.84 -1.15 10.75
C TYR A 422 -9.60 0.27 10.25
N ARG A 423 -10.60 0.85 9.56
CA ARG A 423 -10.50 2.22 9.06
C ARG A 423 -10.38 3.21 10.22
N ASP A 424 -9.43 4.14 10.14
CA ASP A 424 -9.27 5.19 11.15
C ASP A 424 -9.84 6.53 10.68
N LYS A 425 -9.87 7.51 11.60
CA LYS A 425 -10.50 8.81 11.32
C LYS A 425 -9.84 9.58 10.17
N ILE A 426 -8.56 9.35 9.89
CA ILE A 426 -7.86 9.98 8.77
C ILE A 426 -8.36 9.41 7.45
N ASP A 427 -8.34 8.08 7.31
CA ASP A 427 -8.83 7.43 6.09
C ASP A 427 -10.31 7.76 5.85
N GLU A 428 -11.13 7.82 6.91
CA GLU A 428 -12.53 8.28 6.85
C GLU A 428 -12.67 9.71 6.36
N LEU A 429 -11.86 10.64 6.89
CA LEU A 429 -11.86 12.06 6.48
C LEU A 429 -11.50 12.19 4.99
N ILE A 430 -10.44 11.52 4.55
CA ILE A 430 -10.00 11.55 3.14
C ILE A 430 -11.08 11.00 2.22
N ILE A 431 -11.70 9.87 2.57
CA ILE A 431 -12.78 9.29 1.77
C ILE A 431 -14.01 10.20 1.75
N SER A 432 -14.34 10.82 2.88
CA SER A 432 -15.42 11.82 2.96
C SER A 432 -15.15 13.01 2.03
N ASP A 433 -13.93 13.54 2.04
CA ASP A 433 -13.53 14.64 1.16
C ASP A 433 -13.62 14.25 -0.32
N VAL A 434 -13.13 13.06 -0.67
CA VAL A 434 -13.24 12.50 -2.03
C VAL A 434 -14.69 12.36 -2.46
N LYS A 435 -15.61 11.91 -1.58
CA LYS A 435 -17.03 11.76 -1.88
C LYS A 435 -17.71 13.13 -2.06
N ASN A 436 -17.48 14.03 -1.12
CA ASN A 436 -18.17 15.32 -1.03
C ASN A 436 -17.53 16.43 -1.86
N ARG A 437 -16.43 16.15 -2.58
CA ARG A 437 -15.61 17.16 -3.27
C ARG A 437 -15.16 18.27 -2.30
N ALA A 438 -14.75 17.86 -1.10
CA ALA A 438 -14.30 18.75 -0.04
C ALA A 438 -12.77 18.69 0.16
N ALA A 439 -12.26 19.55 1.03
CA ALA A 439 -10.86 19.61 1.44
C ALA A 439 -10.84 20.12 2.88
N SER A 440 -11.10 19.20 3.81
CA SER A 440 -11.43 19.51 5.20
C SER A 440 -10.23 20.01 6.01
N SER A 441 -9.01 19.75 5.55
CA SER A 441 -7.77 20.19 6.20
C SER A 441 -6.89 20.96 5.21
N THR A 442 -6.38 22.12 5.61
CA THR A 442 -5.42 22.92 4.85
C THR A 442 -4.44 23.57 5.81
N GLY A 443 -3.15 23.28 5.66
CA GLY A 443 -2.10 23.84 6.50
C GLY A 443 -1.75 25.28 6.13
N ASP A 444 -1.36 26.09 7.12
CA ASP A 444 -0.88 27.45 6.90
C ASP A 444 0.64 27.46 6.65
N ALA A 445 1.06 27.90 5.46
CA ALA A 445 2.48 28.03 5.11
C ALA A 445 3.09 29.39 5.50
N SER A 446 2.36 30.29 6.18
CA SER A 446 2.81 31.65 6.49
C SER A 446 4.10 31.72 7.32
N LYS A 447 4.47 30.63 8.01
CA LYS A 447 5.79 30.44 8.64
C LYS A 447 6.96 30.78 7.70
N TRP A 448 6.80 30.54 6.40
CA TRP A 448 7.86 30.72 5.38
C TRP A 448 7.63 31.91 4.44
N ASN A 449 6.80 32.90 4.82
CA ASN A 449 6.40 34.02 3.95
C ASN A 449 7.55 34.96 3.54
N THR A 450 8.69 34.92 4.24
CA THR A 450 9.88 35.71 3.91
C THR A 450 10.81 35.03 2.91
N LEU A 451 10.60 33.74 2.62
CA LEU A 451 11.46 32.99 1.71
C LEU A 451 11.15 33.30 0.24
N SER A 452 12.20 33.40 -0.57
CA SER A 452 12.04 33.55 -2.02
C SER A 452 11.31 32.35 -2.61
N GLY A 453 10.31 32.63 -3.47
CA GLY A 453 9.44 31.63 -4.08
C GLY A 453 8.25 31.20 -3.21
N TYR A 454 7.99 31.89 -2.10
CA TYR A 454 6.87 31.61 -1.20
C TYR A 454 5.53 31.47 -1.94
N SER A 455 4.75 30.46 -1.54
CA SER A 455 3.35 30.32 -1.91
C SER A 455 2.53 29.67 -0.80
N GLN A 456 1.37 30.26 -0.51
CA GLN A 456 0.41 29.66 0.43
C GLN A 456 -0.12 28.32 -0.10
N ASN A 457 -0.53 27.44 0.80
CA ASN A 457 -1.20 26.19 0.48
C ASN A 457 -2.54 26.46 -0.20
N LYS A 458 -2.82 25.63 -1.20
CA LYS A 458 -4.17 25.48 -1.75
C LYS A 458 -4.95 24.51 -0.89
N LYS A 459 -6.27 24.54 -0.99
CA LYS A 459 -7.16 23.69 -0.20
C LYS A 459 -6.81 22.20 -0.31
N GLY A 460 -6.67 21.56 0.86
CA GLY A 460 -6.39 20.13 1.00
C GLY A 460 -4.94 19.80 1.29
N TYR A 461 -4.00 20.72 1.06
CA TYR A 461 -2.58 20.48 1.32
C TYR A 461 -2.20 20.90 2.73
N ILE A 462 -1.45 20.04 3.41
CA ILE A 462 -0.99 20.25 4.78
C ILE A 462 0.54 20.32 4.81
N ASN A 463 1.09 20.89 5.88
CA ASN A 463 2.53 21.03 6.10
C ASN A 463 3.00 20.21 7.30
N ASP A 464 2.10 19.98 8.26
CA ASP A 464 2.35 19.21 9.48
C ASP A 464 1.14 18.30 9.75
N PRO A 465 1.32 17.07 10.28
CA PRO A 465 0.20 16.23 10.69
C PRO A 465 -0.82 16.95 11.58
N LYS A 466 -0.42 17.92 12.41
CA LYS A 466 -1.35 18.69 13.26
C LYS A 466 -2.38 19.51 12.48
N ASP A 467 -2.16 19.80 11.21
CA ASP A 467 -3.11 20.53 10.36
C ASP A 467 -4.45 19.77 10.20
N VAL A 468 -4.49 18.48 10.51
CA VAL A 468 -5.71 17.66 10.48
C VAL A 468 -6.47 17.64 11.81
N CYS A 469 -5.85 18.03 12.93
CA CYS A 469 -6.39 17.86 14.28
C CYS A 469 -7.76 18.51 14.46
N THR A 470 -7.93 19.75 13.97
CA THR A 470 -9.19 20.49 14.05
C THR A 470 -10.33 19.77 13.32
N ALA A 471 -10.07 19.25 12.11
CA ALA A 471 -11.07 18.55 11.32
C ALA A 471 -11.50 17.22 11.98
N LEU A 472 -10.61 16.61 12.76
CA LEU A 472 -10.83 15.33 13.43
C LEU A 472 -11.34 15.44 14.87
N GLY A 473 -11.29 16.65 15.45
CA GLY A 473 -11.61 16.89 16.85
C GLY A 473 -10.67 16.18 17.82
N VAL A 474 -9.36 16.15 17.50
CA VAL A 474 -8.30 15.54 18.35
C VAL A 474 -7.20 16.55 18.64
N SER A 475 -6.40 16.33 19.68
CA SER A 475 -5.23 17.16 19.99
C SER A 475 -3.94 16.62 19.37
N ASP A 476 -3.80 15.30 19.30
CA ASP A 476 -2.68 14.61 18.66
C ASP A 476 -3.17 13.96 17.34
N PRO A 477 -2.49 14.17 16.20
CA PRO A 477 -2.90 13.58 14.93
C PRO A 477 -2.81 12.04 14.90
N TYR A 478 -2.08 11.42 15.83
CA TYR A 478 -1.99 9.96 15.96
C TYR A 478 -3.03 9.35 16.90
N ASP A 479 -3.80 10.15 17.65
CA ASP A 479 -4.95 9.73 18.48
C ASP A 479 -6.21 9.42 17.61
N VAL A 480 -5.99 8.80 16.47
CA VAL A 480 -7.00 8.47 15.45
C VAL A 480 -7.21 6.96 15.31
N LEU A 481 -6.25 6.18 15.80
CA LEU A 481 -6.27 4.72 15.81
C LEU A 481 -6.41 4.23 17.25
N LYS A 482 -7.31 3.27 17.48
CA LYS A 482 -7.53 2.73 18.83
C LYS A 482 -6.38 1.80 19.20
N SER A 483 -5.75 2.04 20.35
CA SER A 483 -4.79 1.09 20.93
C SER A 483 -5.50 0.02 21.74
N VAL A 484 -5.17 -1.25 21.47
CA VAL A 484 -5.54 -2.40 22.28
C VAL A 484 -4.26 -3.15 22.60
N ALA A 485 -3.91 -3.20 23.89
CA ALA A 485 -2.87 -4.08 24.42
C ALA A 485 -3.54 -5.36 24.91
N ASN A 486 -2.94 -6.51 24.62
CA ASN A 486 -3.44 -7.84 25.01
C ASN A 486 -4.86 -8.09 24.49
N ALA A 487 -5.01 -8.22 23.18
CA ALA A 487 -6.26 -8.75 22.66
C ALA A 487 -6.46 -10.18 23.17
N ASP A 488 -7.71 -10.52 23.47
CA ASP A 488 -8.13 -11.86 23.90
C ASP A 488 -8.13 -12.83 22.72
N VAL A 489 -6.96 -12.96 22.07
CA VAL A 489 -6.68 -13.87 20.95
C VAL A 489 -5.50 -14.73 21.36
N LYS A 490 -5.77 -15.61 22.33
CA LYS A 490 -4.79 -16.58 22.81
C LYS A 490 -4.37 -17.48 21.63
N ASP A 491 -3.06 -17.56 21.42
CA ASP A 491 -2.37 -18.47 20.52
C ASP A 491 -1.35 -19.22 21.39
N THR A 492 -1.66 -20.47 21.70
CA THR A 492 -0.95 -21.24 22.73
C THR A 492 0.38 -21.78 22.24
N ASP A 493 0.53 -22.04 20.94
CA ASP A 493 1.75 -22.64 20.37
C ASP A 493 2.59 -21.67 19.51
N GLY A 494 2.06 -20.47 19.26
CA GLY A 494 2.76 -19.34 18.63
C GLY A 494 2.94 -19.48 17.13
N ASP A 495 2.03 -20.21 16.46
CA ASP A 495 2.05 -20.39 15.00
C ASP A 495 1.36 -19.25 14.23
N GLY A 496 0.81 -18.26 14.94
CA GLY A 496 0.12 -17.10 14.39
C GLY A 496 -1.38 -17.31 14.17
N ILE A 497 -1.93 -18.45 14.56
CA ILE A 497 -3.36 -18.79 14.49
C ILE A 497 -3.92 -18.82 15.93
N PRO A 498 -4.98 -18.07 16.25
CA PRO A 498 -5.58 -18.13 17.58
C PRO A 498 -6.25 -19.48 17.86
N ASP A 499 -6.17 -19.93 19.12
CA ASP A 499 -6.74 -21.20 19.61
C ASP A 499 -8.21 -21.37 19.17
N TYR A 500 -9.02 -20.31 19.22
CA TYR A 500 -10.44 -20.38 18.87
C TYR A 500 -10.66 -20.74 17.40
N TRP A 501 -9.78 -20.25 16.51
CA TRP A 501 -9.88 -20.51 15.08
C TRP A 501 -9.40 -21.93 14.78
N GLU A 502 -8.32 -22.36 15.41
CA GLU A 502 -7.86 -23.74 15.30
C GLU A 502 -8.92 -24.74 15.75
N GLU A 503 -9.56 -24.50 16.91
CA GLU A 503 -10.66 -25.33 17.41
C GLU A 503 -11.87 -25.35 16.45
N GLU A 504 -12.25 -24.20 15.88
CA GLU A 504 -13.35 -24.12 14.90
C GLU A 504 -13.04 -24.95 13.63
N TYR A 505 -11.78 -24.94 13.19
CA TYR A 505 -11.37 -25.58 11.95
C TYR A 505 -10.76 -26.98 12.13
N GLY A 506 -10.66 -27.47 13.36
CA GLY A 506 -10.22 -28.82 13.70
C GLY A 506 -8.70 -29.02 13.72
N LEU A 507 -7.93 -27.94 13.87
CA LEU A 507 -6.48 -27.95 14.12
C LEU A 507 -6.19 -28.17 15.62
N ASN A 508 -4.92 -28.25 15.99
CA ASN A 508 -4.50 -28.51 17.37
C ASN A 508 -3.76 -27.30 17.95
N PRO A 509 -4.38 -26.53 18.89
CA PRO A 509 -3.78 -25.34 19.51
C PRO A 509 -2.50 -25.54 20.33
N LYS A 510 -1.89 -26.72 20.28
CA LYS A 510 -0.66 -27.06 21.01
C LYS A 510 0.41 -27.61 20.08
N LYS A 511 0.23 -27.48 18.77
CA LYS A 511 1.06 -28.12 17.74
C LYS A 511 1.43 -27.11 16.64
N SER A 512 2.35 -26.20 16.95
CA SER A 512 2.77 -25.12 16.05
C SER A 512 3.30 -25.52 14.66
N ALA A 513 3.56 -26.81 14.44
CA ALA A 513 3.90 -27.34 13.12
C ALA A 513 2.70 -27.34 12.16
N ASP A 514 1.46 -27.43 12.64
CA ASP A 514 0.27 -27.48 11.78
C ASP A 514 -0.09 -26.12 11.15
N GLY A 515 0.33 -24.99 11.71
CA GLY A 515 0.27 -23.69 11.02
C GLY A 515 0.93 -23.65 9.64
N LYS A 516 1.93 -24.53 9.43
CA LYS A 516 2.63 -24.72 8.15
C LYS A 516 2.05 -25.84 7.28
N GLU A 517 1.23 -26.71 7.86
CA GLU A 517 0.50 -27.72 7.09
C GLU A 517 -0.52 -27.06 6.18
N THR A 518 -1.05 -27.80 5.21
CA THR A 518 -2.00 -27.29 4.21
C THR A 518 -3.36 -28.00 4.33
N THR A 519 -3.70 -28.45 5.55
CA THR A 519 -4.86 -29.31 5.81
C THR A 519 -6.21 -28.57 5.69
N ILE A 520 -6.23 -27.26 5.94
CA ILE A 520 -7.42 -26.41 5.74
C ILE A 520 -7.68 -26.14 4.26
N ASP A 521 -6.63 -25.95 3.45
CA ASP A 521 -6.81 -25.74 2.02
C ASP A 521 -7.22 -27.06 1.35
N LYS A 522 -8.44 -27.08 0.79
CA LYS A 522 -8.97 -28.22 0.04
C LYS A 522 -8.02 -28.67 -1.09
N ASN A 523 -7.26 -27.74 -1.66
CA ASN A 523 -6.32 -28.00 -2.73
C ASN A 523 -4.88 -28.26 -2.23
N GLY A 524 -4.63 -28.13 -0.93
CA GLY A 524 -3.36 -28.40 -0.27
C GLY A 524 -2.22 -27.45 -0.64
N LYS A 525 -2.50 -26.20 -1.03
CA LYS A 525 -1.51 -25.24 -1.56
C LYS A 525 -1.16 -24.12 -0.58
N TYR A 526 -2.13 -23.55 0.12
CA TYR A 526 -1.92 -22.53 1.15
C TYR A 526 -1.66 -23.18 2.51
N THR A 527 -0.77 -22.58 3.31
CA THR A 527 -0.61 -23.04 4.70
C THR A 527 -1.81 -22.67 5.55
N ASN A 528 -2.03 -23.38 6.65
CA ASN A 528 -3.12 -23.11 7.58
C ASN A 528 -3.08 -21.67 8.12
N LEU A 529 -1.88 -21.14 8.38
CA LEU A 529 -1.69 -19.73 8.71
C LEU A 529 -2.21 -18.81 7.59
N GLU A 530 -1.88 -19.08 6.33
CA GLU A 530 -2.40 -18.27 5.22
C GLU A 530 -3.93 -18.38 5.10
N MET A 531 -4.51 -19.55 5.39
CA MET A 531 -5.96 -19.72 5.41
C MET A 531 -6.61 -18.83 6.48
N TYR A 532 -6.04 -18.79 7.69
CA TYR A 532 -6.44 -17.90 8.76
C TYR A 532 -6.32 -16.42 8.34
N LEU A 533 -5.13 -16.00 7.90
CA LEU A 533 -4.85 -14.62 7.48
C LEU A 533 -5.83 -14.09 6.42
N ASN A 534 -6.26 -14.96 5.50
CA ASN A 534 -7.21 -14.60 4.44
C ASN A 534 -8.67 -14.61 4.91
N SER A 535 -9.01 -15.45 5.91
CA SER A 535 -10.35 -15.45 6.50
C SER A 535 -10.70 -14.12 7.18
N LEU A 536 -9.70 -13.46 7.79
CA LEU A 536 -9.86 -12.19 8.50
C LEU A 536 -10.37 -11.03 7.63
N VAL A 537 -10.15 -11.10 6.32
CA VAL A 537 -10.43 -9.99 5.38
C VAL A 537 -11.24 -10.43 4.17
N HIS A 538 -11.77 -11.67 4.18
CA HIS A 538 -12.42 -12.28 3.02
C HIS A 538 -13.52 -11.40 2.42
N GLU A 539 -14.41 -10.86 3.26
CA GLU A 539 -15.52 -10.02 2.78
C GLU A 539 -15.05 -8.72 2.12
N ILE A 540 -13.95 -8.12 2.60
CA ILE A 540 -13.38 -6.91 1.99
C ILE A 540 -12.91 -7.23 0.58
N MET A 541 -12.20 -8.35 0.41
CA MET A 541 -11.64 -8.74 -0.88
C MET A 541 -12.73 -9.11 -1.90
N VAL A 542 -13.71 -9.91 -1.49
CA VAL A 542 -14.84 -10.31 -2.36
C VAL A 542 -15.64 -9.10 -2.80
N ASN A 543 -16.00 -8.21 -1.86
CA ASN A 543 -16.83 -7.06 -2.18
C ASN A 543 -16.07 -5.98 -2.97
N GLY A 544 -14.75 -5.88 -2.79
CA GLY A 544 -13.88 -5.02 -3.60
C GLY A 544 -13.88 -5.43 -5.07
N ALA A 545 -13.83 -6.73 -5.36
CA ALA A 545 -13.83 -7.28 -6.73
C ALA A 545 -15.23 -7.33 -7.39
N ALA A 546 -16.31 -7.08 -6.63
CA ALA A 546 -17.66 -7.32 -7.10
C ALA A 546 -18.06 -6.44 -8.30
N GLY A 547 -18.57 -7.07 -9.36
CA GLY A 547 -19.05 -6.37 -10.57
C GLY A 547 -17.95 -5.99 -11.56
N GLY A 548 -16.70 -6.38 -11.32
CA GLY A 548 -15.62 -6.29 -12.29
C GLY A 548 -15.51 -7.54 -13.16
N SER A 549 -14.67 -7.46 -14.18
CA SER A 549 -14.29 -8.57 -15.06
C SER A 549 -12.79 -8.75 -15.05
N VAL A 550 -12.31 -9.98 -14.84
CA VAL A 550 -10.87 -10.28 -14.89
C VAL A 550 -10.34 -10.09 -16.31
N VAL A 551 -9.25 -9.33 -16.44
CA VAL A 551 -8.53 -9.11 -17.69
C VAL A 551 -7.12 -9.66 -17.53
N GLU A 552 -6.65 -10.41 -18.54
CA GLU A 552 -5.29 -10.99 -18.58
C GLU A 552 -4.20 -9.94 -18.74
#